data_AF-A0A952U0A6-F1
#
_entry.id   AF-A0A952U0A6-F1
#
_cell.length_a   1.000
_cell.length_b   1.000
_cell.length_c   1.000
_cell.angle_alpha   90.00
_cell.angle_beta   90.00
_cell.angle_gamma   90.00
#
_symmetry.space_group_name_H-M   'P 1'
#
loop_
_entity.id
_entity.type
_entity.pdbx_description
1 polymer ?
#
loop_
_entity_poly.entity_id
_entity_poly.type
_entity_poly.pdbx_seq_one_letter_code
_entity_poly.pdbx_strand_id
1 'polypeptide(L)'
;MGELHPASDDKVGTKPHASDSTSAVQEKPHDSLESVRQETHGAASRNDSTGTAGGGAKKPEGDVTAADGFGIEGTVTDEGLRPEPAKIEALPSLKQPFDAEKVANEIEAACNGGMMWGAGTDEGRVLNALKNLTPEQIKAVDDKFAELHGPKYASAGQRWGLEQEFKDEMSGSMLDRSLAVLTQKNEIPADKAVDGNEILRADSGLKVGEMNRVTLGDGRQYDVYVPKNAQMPLPVMMMMHGASNGNDQSEQRVMEKETGLTQIAEQYGMAVVFPYSKSHDAAFGQKPATWNLQGNKNLLDTDKSYDDGQFLDRVVADVNARVLTDENRFGVGGMSDGAKTAQQYALDRPGKFSAVVSQQGTWMDGNKAPEAGSGLPVMLVNSTSDYMLPNDQGEQGWFGEKGRGWMSWIASPVIGGTRDSRPNQQVPTFKSANECSGEALKETLGNLEITGYGADQCAKGEVIQYTIKGGNHAWHDWRNEGGLTAVGMPERDQNMSEETAKFILSHPLKRTM
;
A
#
# COMPACT_ATOMS: atom_id res chain seq x y z
N MET A 1 26.22 -41.13 -56.12
CA MET A 1 25.47 -42.33 -55.67
C MET A 1 25.41 -42.25 -54.15
N GLY A 2 24.24 -41.91 -53.58
CA GLY A 2 23.90 -42.25 -52.18
C GLY A 2 23.65 -43.76 -52.09
N GLU A 3 23.53 -44.41 -50.95
CA GLU A 3 23.19 -44.01 -49.58
C GLU A 3 24.04 -44.81 -48.58
N LEU A 4 24.01 -44.45 -47.29
CA LEU A 4 23.74 -45.33 -46.13
C LEU A 4 24.07 -44.60 -44.81
N HIS A 5 23.05 -44.43 -43.96
CA HIS A 5 23.13 -44.22 -42.50
C HIS A 5 23.30 -45.59 -41.77
N PRO A 6 23.39 -45.73 -40.41
CA PRO A 6 23.48 -44.77 -39.28
C PRO A 6 24.50 -45.11 -38.14
N ALA A 7 24.53 -44.23 -37.13
CA ALA A 7 24.71 -44.44 -35.67
C ALA A 7 26.06 -44.91 -35.07
N SER A 8 26.63 -44.10 -34.16
CA SER A 8 26.54 -44.30 -32.69
C SER A 8 27.42 -43.28 -31.94
N ASP A 9 26.85 -42.72 -30.87
CA ASP A 9 27.56 -41.94 -29.85
C ASP A 9 28.42 -42.87 -28.98
N ASP A 10 29.64 -42.45 -28.65
CA ASP A 10 30.21 -42.74 -27.33
C ASP A 10 31.35 -41.78 -26.94
N LYS A 11 31.34 -41.42 -25.65
CA LYS A 11 32.15 -40.41 -24.97
C LYS A 11 33.62 -40.80 -24.80
N VAL A 12 34.56 -39.87 -25.03
CA VAL A 12 35.89 -39.79 -24.38
C VAL A 12 36.32 -38.30 -24.46
N GLY A 13 36.62 -37.54 -23.41
CA GLY A 13 37.53 -37.81 -22.31
C GLY A 13 38.87 -37.12 -22.60
N THR A 14 39.02 -35.83 -22.26
CA THR A 14 40.31 -35.13 -22.33
C THR A 14 40.82 -34.79 -20.94
N LYS A 15 42.08 -35.15 -20.72
CA LYS A 15 42.93 -34.86 -19.56
C LYS A 15 44.28 -34.36 -20.13
N PRO A 16 45.22 -33.86 -19.32
CA PRO A 16 45.51 -32.43 -19.15
C PRO A 16 46.92 -32.03 -19.63
N HIS A 17 47.22 -30.73 -19.65
CA HIS A 17 48.61 -30.25 -19.59
C HIS A 17 48.78 -29.18 -18.51
N ALA A 18 49.74 -29.49 -17.62
CA ALA A 18 50.41 -28.69 -16.61
C ALA A 18 51.17 -27.49 -17.25
N SER A 19 51.71 -26.47 -16.60
CA SER A 19 51.89 -26.02 -15.20
C SER A 19 52.49 -24.61 -15.32
N ASP A 20 52.20 -23.69 -14.42
CA ASP A 20 53.27 -23.04 -13.65
C ASP A 20 52.73 -22.30 -12.43
N SER A 21 53.49 -22.46 -11.36
CA SER A 21 53.24 -22.01 -10.00
C SER A 21 53.66 -20.56 -9.77
N THR A 22 52.92 -19.82 -8.94
CA THR A 22 53.47 -19.09 -7.78
C THR A 22 52.34 -18.78 -6.78
N SER A 23 52.71 -18.86 -5.50
CA SER A 23 51.89 -18.96 -4.29
C SER A 23 51.56 -17.62 -3.63
N ALA A 24 50.38 -17.49 -3.01
CA ALA A 24 50.23 -16.95 -1.63
C ALA A 24 48.77 -16.96 -1.11
N VAL A 25 48.57 -17.71 -0.03
CA VAL A 25 47.82 -17.44 1.22
C VAL A 25 46.29 -17.20 1.17
N GLN A 26 45.58 -18.17 1.77
CA GLN A 26 44.20 -18.09 2.26
C GLN A 26 44.13 -17.27 3.56
N GLU A 27 43.19 -16.32 3.67
CA GLU A 27 42.79 -15.74 4.95
C GLU A 27 41.43 -16.29 5.41
N LYS A 28 41.43 -16.84 6.63
CA LYS A 28 40.23 -17.12 7.44
C LYS A 28 40.07 -15.98 8.47
N PRO A 29 38.86 -15.54 8.83
CA PRO A 29 38.68 -14.67 9.99
C PRO A 29 38.64 -15.48 11.29
N HIS A 30 39.42 -15.02 12.26
CA HIS A 30 39.59 -15.57 13.61
C HIS A 30 38.54 -15.03 14.60
N ASP A 31 38.16 -15.90 15.53
CA ASP A 31 37.65 -15.57 16.87
C ASP A 31 38.62 -14.66 17.63
N SER A 32 38.10 -13.67 18.37
CA SER A 32 38.67 -13.28 19.67
C SER A 32 37.63 -12.58 20.55
N LEU A 33 37.39 -13.19 21.70
CA LEU A 33 36.71 -12.67 22.88
C LEU A 33 37.75 -12.07 23.85
N GLU A 34 37.28 -11.14 24.68
CA GLU A 34 37.78 -10.76 26.03
C GLU A 34 39.02 -9.85 26.19
N SER A 35 38.74 -8.62 26.65
CA SER A 35 39.23 -8.00 27.91
C SER A 35 38.44 -6.68 28.07
N VAL A 36 37.86 -6.26 29.20
CA VAL A 36 38.41 -6.08 30.55
C VAL A 36 37.24 -6.03 31.56
N ARG A 37 37.31 -6.89 32.59
CA ARG A 37 36.81 -6.65 33.97
C ARG A 37 38.08 -6.30 34.76
N GLN A 38 38.16 -5.32 35.65
CA GLN A 38 37.65 -5.28 37.03
C GLN A 38 38.26 -3.99 37.67
N GLU A 39 37.55 -3.12 38.41
CA GLU A 39 37.46 -3.03 39.89
C GLU A 39 36.99 -1.57 40.21
N THR A 40 36.24 -1.18 41.25
CA THR A 40 35.66 -1.82 42.45
C THR A 40 34.68 -0.84 43.18
N HIS A 41 33.68 -1.45 43.84
CA HIS A 41 33.02 -1.13 45.13
C HIS A 41 32.13 0.12 45.40
N GLY A 42 30.92 -0.17 45.92
CA GLY A 42 30.21 0.69 46.88
C GLY A 42 28.71 0.41 47.11
N ALA A 43 28.37 -0.43 48.11
CA ALA A 43 27.12 -0.48 48.91
C ALA A 43 25.76 -0.73 48.19
N ALA A 44 25.14 -1.91 48.27
CA ALA A 44 24.38 -2.49 49.40
C ALA A 44 23.08 -1.73 49.79
N SER A 45 21.93 -2.29 49.41
CA SER A 45 20.75 -2.42 50.30
C SER A 45 19.71 -3.32 49.64
N ARG A 46 19.42 -4.44 50.31
CA ARG A 46 18.32 -5.36 50.04
C ARG A 46 17.05 -4.76 50.66
N ASN A 47 15.90 -4.98 50.04
CA ASN A 47 14.69 -5.30 50.80
C ASN A 47 13.86 -6.32 50.03
N ASP A 48 13.88 -7.54 50.56
CA ASP A 48 12.85 -8.55 50.35
C ASP A 48 11.54 -8.04 50.96
N SER A 49 10.42 -8.30 50.27
CA SER A 49 9.22 -8.74 50.98
C SER A 49 8.47 -9.75 50.12
N THR A 50 8.54 -10.98 50.60
CA THR A 50 7.69 -12.11 50.24
C THR A 50 6.31 -11.91 50.87
N GLY A 51 5.27 -12.27 50.12
CA GLY A 51 3.89 -12.31 50.60
C GLY A 51 3.10 -13.35 49.82
N THR A 52 3.03 -14.55 50.36
CA THR A 52 2.36 -15.74 49.83
C THR A 52 0.84 -15.76 50.06
N ALA A 53 0.14 -16.35 49.08
CA ALA A 53 -1.00 -17.27 49.18
C ALA A 53 -2.42 -16.79 49.58
N GLY A 54 -3.40 -17.15 48.73
CA GLY A 54 -4.44 -18.13 49.14
C GLY A 54 -5.92 -17.70 49.14
N GLY A 55 -6.74 -18.43 48.36
CA GLY A 55 -8.20 -18.59 48.54
C GLY A 55 -9.07 -17.54 47.82
N GLY A 56 -10.06 -17.84 46.97
CA GLY A 56 -10.93 -19.00 46.88
C GLY A 56 -12.29 -18.71 47.51
N ALA A 57 -13.28 -18.22 46.74
CA ALA A 57 -14.71 -18.46 46.99
C ALA A 57 -15.67 -17.85 45.92
N LYS A 58 -16.47 -18.75 45.34
CA LYS A 58 -17.92 -18.72 45.08
C LYS A 58 -18.58 -17.67 44.15
N LYS A 59 -19.15 -18.21 43.07
CA LYS A 59 -20.39 -17.78 42.39
C LYS A 59 -21.59 -17.67 43.35
N PRO A 60 -22.62 -16.91 42.96
CA PRO A 60 -23.99 -17.35 43.11
C PRO A 60 -24.65 -17.60 41.74
N GLU A 61 -25.43 -18.67 41.68
CA GLU A 61 -26.42 -18.97 40.65
C GLU A 61 -27.63 -18.04 40.82
N GLY A 62 -28.22 -17.64 39.69
CA GLY A 62 -29.51 -16.97 39.63
C GLY A 62 -30.07 -17.17 38.23
N ASP A 63 -31.02 -18.11 38.12
CA ASP A 63 -31.91 -18.27 36.97
C ASP A 63 -32.70 -16.98 36.75
N VAL A 64 -32.67 -16.42 35.54
CA VAL A 64 -33.73 -15.54 35.04
C VAL A 64 -34.00 -15.86 33.58
N THR A 65 -35.29 -15.97 33.32
CA THR A 65 -36.00 -16.43 32.12
C THR A 65 -35.76 -15.58 30.86
N ALA A 66 -36.02 -16.23 29.73
CA ALA A 66 -35.99 -15.67 28.38
C ALA A 66 -36.95 -14.48 28.15
N ALA A 67 -36.64 -13.77 27.05
CA ALA A 67 -37.34 -12.66 26.41
C ALA A 67 -37.04 -11.28 27.00
N ASP A 68 -36.10 -10.57 26.37
CA ASP A 68 -36.26 -9.16 26.01
C ASP A 68 -35.33 -8.83 24.83
N GLY A 69 -35.95 -8.31 23.76
CA GLY A 69 -35.27 -7.94 22.53
C GLY A 69 -34.41 -6.70 22.72
N PHE A 70 -33.17 -6.76 22.24
CA PHE A 70 -32.35 -5.57 22.02
C PHE A 70 -32.87 -4.85 20.77
N GLY A 71 -33.86 -3.98 20.97
CA GLY A 71 -34.18 -2.92 20.03
C GLY A 71 -33.04 -1.91 20.00
N ILE A 72 -32.29 -1.87 18.90
CA ILE A 72 -31.46 -0.72 18.56
C ILE A 72 -32.39 0.28 17.86
N GLU A 73 -33.15 1.04 18.65
CA GLU A 73 -33.69 2.33 18.20
C GLU A 73 -32.85 3.43 18.84
N GLY A 74 -32.03 4.06 17.99
CA GLY A 74 -31.16 5.16 18.34
C GLY A 74 -30.63 5.76 17.06
N THR A 75 -31.49 6.51 16.36
CA THR A 75 -31.05 7.49 15.37
C THR A 75 -30.15 8.50 16.08
N VAL A 76 -28.84 8.29 15.99
CA VAL A 76 -27.86 9.31 16.34
C VAL A 76 -28.05 10.42 15.31
N THR A 77 -28.70 11.50 15.73
CA THR A 77 -28.74 12.74 14.96
C THR A 77 -27.31 13.28 14.81
N ASP A 78 -26.98 13.76 13.61
CA ASP A 78 -25.67 14.31 13.17
C ASP A 78 -25.02 15.33 14.14
N GLU A 79 -25.75 15.90 15.10
CA GLU A 79 -25.24 16.89 16.04
C GLU A 79 -24.37 16.32 17.18
N GLY A 80 -24.41 15.01 17.44
CA GLY A 80 -23.68 14.37 18.55
C GLY A 80 -22.21 14.02 18.26
N LEU A 81 -21.74 14.25 17.04
CA LEU A 81 -20.41 13.88 16.55
C LEU A 81 -19.66 15.09 15.99
N ARG A 82 -19.94 16.30 16.50
CA ARG A 82 -19.13 17.46 16.12
C ARG A 82 -17.71 17.21 16.58
N PRO A 83 -16.73 17.03 15.67
CA PRO A 83 -15.37 16.75 16.09
C PRO A 83 -14.89 17.93 16.95
N GLU A 84 -14.31 17.62 18.12
CA GLU A 84 -13.50 18.58 18.88
C GLU A 84 -12.57 19.32 17.91
N PRO A 85 -12.31 20.63 18.09
CA PRO A 85 -11.61 21.44 17.10
C PRO A 85 -10.26 20.82 16.76
N ALA A 86 -10.15 20.29 15.55
CA ALA A 86 -8.92 19.68 15.07
C ALA A 86 -7.92 20.76 14.66
N LYS A 87 -6.64 20.54 14.96
CA LYS A 87 -5.56 21.38 14.43
C LYS A 87 -5.23 20.91 13.01
N ILE A 88 -5.21 21.84 12.06
CA ILE A 88 -4.89 21.56 10.66
C ILE A 88 -3.60 22.26 10.27
N GLU A 89 -2.74 21.53 9.58
CA GLU A 89 -1.49 22.05 9.03
C GLU A 89 -1.35 21.56 7.58
N ALA A 90 -1.18 22.50 6.66
CA ALA A 90 -0.82 22.14 5.29
C ALA A 90 0.67 21.74 5.26
N LEU A 91 0.94 20.52 4.82
CA LEU A 91 2.28 19.99 4.74
C LEU A 91 2.96 20.49 3.46
N PRO A 92 4.23 20.91 3.53
CA PRO A 92 5.00 21.23 2.33
C PRO A 92 4.94 20.08 1.33
N SER A 93 4.86 20.38 0.03
CA SER A 93 5.03 19.35 -0.99
C SER A 93 6.34 18.61 -0.74
N LEU A 94 6.31 17.27 -0.79
CA LEU A 94 7.55 16.47 -0.78
C LEU A 94 8.39 16.71 -2.05
N LYS A 95 7.80 17.37 -3.05
CA LYS A 95 8.42 17.65 -4.35
C LYS A 95 8.93 19.08 -4.41
N GLN A 96 9.99 19.24 -5.20
CA GLN A 96 10.44 20.56 -5.63
C GLN A 96 9.29 21.31 -6.35
N PRO A 97 9.25 22.64 -6.27
CA PRO A 97 8.32 23.44 -7.06
C PRO A 97 8.41 23.06 -8.54
N PHE A 98 7.25 23.01 -9.21
CA PHE A 98 7.20 22.66 -10.63
C PHE A 98 7.92 23.71 -11.48
N ASP A 99 8.82 23.25 -12.33
CA ASP A 99 9.56 24.05 -13.30
C ASP A 99 9.61 23.26 -14.62
N ALA A 100 8.81 23.69 -15.59
CA ALA A 100 8.66 22.98 -16.86
C ALA A 100 9.97 22.93 -17.67
N GLU A 101 10.78 24.00 -17.63
CA GLU A 101 12.07 24.05 -18.33
C GLU A 101 13.06 23.10 -17.68
N LYS A 102 13.14 23.09 -16.35
CA LYS A 102 14.00 22.16 -15.62
C LYS A 102 13.65 20.70 -15.94
N VAL A 103 12.35 20.36 -15.90
CA VAL A 103 11.90 18.99 -16.21
C VAL A 103 12.20 18.63 -17.67
N ALA A 104 11.97 19.54 -18.62
CA ALA A 104 12.31 19.31 -20.03
C ALA A 104 13.81 19.03 -20.24
N ASN A 105 14.68 19.78 -19.55
CA ASN A 105 16.12 19.57 -19.56
C ASN A 105 16.53 18.24 -18.90
N GLU A 106 15.87 17.85 -17.80
CA GLU A 106 16.12 16.56 -17.13
C GLU A 106 15.72 15.37 -18.02
N ILE A 107 14.62 15.49 -18.76
CA ILE A 107 14.17 14.51 -19.75
C ILE A 107 15.16 14.42 -20.91
N GLU A 108 15.59 15.54 -21.49
CA GLU A 108 16.58 15.51 -22.57
C GLU A 108 17.86 14.81 -22.11
N ALA A 109 18.34 15.12 -20.90
CA ALA A 109 19.55 14.53 -20.36
C ALA A 109 19.37 13.06 -19.97
N ALA A 110 18.14 12.58 -19.83
CA ALA A 110 17.84 11.17 -19.58
C ALA A 110 17.73 10.39 -20.90
N CYS A 111 17.11 10.97 -21.92
CA CYS A 111 17.02 10.43 -23.27
C CYS A 111 18.39 10.40 -23.97
N ASN A 112 19.10 11.53 -24.00
CA ASN A 112 20.26 11.75 -24.87
C ASN A 112 21.59 11.87 -24.13
N GLY A 113 21.57 12.05 -22.80
CA GLY A 113 22.78 12.32 -22.02
C GLY A 113 23.70 11.12 -21.80
N GLY A 114 23.23 9.91 -22.14
CA GLY A 114 23.93 8.64 -21.93
C GLY A 114 24.08 8.25 -20.46
N MET A 115 24.25 6.95 -20.19
CA MET A 115 24.70 6.50 -18.88
C MET A 115 26.12 7.00 -18.62
N MET A 116 26.47 7.20 -17.35
CA MET A 116 27.85 7.46 -16.89
C MET A 116 28.89 6.43 -17.43
N TRP A 117 28.44 5.33 -18.04
CA TRP A 117 29.24 4.24 -18.61
C TRP A 117 28.91 3.84 -20.07
N GLY A 118 28.09 4.57 -20.84
CA GLY A 118 27.82 4.26 -22.26
C GLY A 118 26.50 4.78 -22.86
N ALA A 119 26.31 4.57 -24.17
CA ALA A 119 25.13 5.01 -24.94
C ALA A 119 23.84 4.27 -24.51
N GLY A 120 22.74 5.02 -24.34
CA GLY A 120 21.40 4.50 -24.03
C GLY A 120 20.56 5.45 -23.15
N THR A 121 19.24 5.33 -23.26
CA THR A 121 18.23 6.09 -22.50
C THR A 121 18.15 5.64 -21.04
N ASP A 122 18.16 6.59 -20.11
CA ASP A 122 17.84 6.36 -18.70
C ASP A 122 16.33 6.45 -18.48
N GLU A 123 15.61 5.37 -18.84
CA GLU A 123 14.15 5.26 -18.75
C GLU A 123 13.64 5.54 -17.32
N GLY A 124 14.43 5.17 -16.30
CA GLY A 124 14.11 5.43 -14.90
C GLY A 124 14.11 6.93 -14.57
N ARG A 125 15.07 7.69 -15.09
CA ARG A 125 15.08 9.16 -14.97
C ARG A 125 13.95 9.81 -15.74
N VAL A 126 13.60 9.32 -16.94
CA VAL A 126 12.44 9.82 -17.71
C VAL A 126 11.16 9.67 -16.89
N LEU A 127 10.86 8.46 -16.39
CA LEU A 127 9.65 8.23 -15.60
C LEU A 127 9.63 9.04 -14.30
N ASN A 128 10.77 9.19 -13.63
CA ASN A 128 10.85 10.03 -12.43
C ASN A 128 10.60 11.50 -12.72
N ALA A 129 11.01 12.02 -13.88
CA ALA A 129 10.76 13.39 -14.30
C ALA A 129 9.28 13.64 -14.65
N LEU A 130 8.61 12.63 -15.22
CA LEU A 130 7.18 12.69 -15.56
C LEU A 130 6.25 12.43 -14.35
N LYS A 131 6.79 11.82 -13.30
CA LYS A 131 6.04 11.35 -12.13
C LYS A 131 5.25 12.47 -11.48
N ASN A 132 3.96 12.26 -11.25
CA ASN A 132 3.09 13.19 -10.53
C ASN A 132 2.86 14.55 -11.19
N LEU A 133 3.18 14.69 -12.48
CA LEU A 133 2.75 15.86 -13.24
C LEU A 133 1.26 15.74 -13.58
N THR A 134 0.55 16.85 -13.41
CA THR A 134 -0.83 17.02 -13.92
C THR A 134 -0.83 17.10 -15.45
N PRO A 135 -1.96 16.82 -16.13
CA PRO A 135 -2.05 16.98 -17.58
C PRO A 135 -1.60 18.36 -18.08
N GLU A 136 -1.90 19.43 -17.34
CA GLU A 136 -1.49 20.79 -17.66
C GLU A 136 0.03 20.98 -17.52
N GLN A 137 0.64 20.40 -16.49
CA GLN A 137 2.09 20.42 -16.29
C GLN A 137 2.81 19.61 -17.37
N ILE A 138 2.29 18.44 -17.72
CA ILE A 138 2.82 17.60 -18.81
C ILE A 138 2.83 18.38 -20.12
N LYS A 139 1.72 19.05 -20.44
CA LYS A 139 1.65 19.92 -21.63
C LYS A 139 2.69 21.04 -21.57
N ALA A 140 2.87 21.67 -20.42
CA ALA A 140 3.86 22.74 -20.25
C ALA A 140 5.30 22.23 -20.44
N VAL A 141 5.62 21.02 -19.96
CA VAL A 141 6.92 20.37 -20.18
C VAL A 141 7.09 20.02 -21.67
N ASP A 142 6.07 19.48 -22.33
CA ASP A 142 6.12 19.12 -23.74
C ASP A 142 6.35 20.35 -24.64
N ASP A 143 5.65 21.44 -24.37
CA ASP A 143 5.87 22.71 -25.08
C ASP A 143 7.28 23.26 -24.83
N LYS A 144 7.80 23.16 -23.60
CA LYS A 144 9.17 23.58 -23.27
C LYS A 144 10.23 22.69 -23.90
N PHE A 145 10.02 21.39 -23.95
CA PHE A 145 10.92 20.45 -24.62
C PHE A 145 10.98 20.76 -26.13
N ALA A 146 9.82 20.97 -26.76
CA ALA A 146 9.75 21.31 -28.17
C ALA A 146 10.40 22.66 -28.51
N GLU A 147 10.33 23.63 -27.61
CA GLU A 147 11.01 24.93 -27.74
C GLU A 147 12.53 24.81 -27.59
N LEU A 148 13.00 24.14 -26.53
CA LEU A 148 14.42 24.13 -26.14
C LEU A 148 15.26 23.09 -26.88
N HIS A 149 14.71 21.88 -27.06
CA HIS A 149 15.44 20.72 -27.57
C HIS A 149 14.93 20.26 -28.93
N GLY A 150 13.66 20.48 -29.23
CA GLY A 150 13.03 20.10 -30.50
C GLY A 150 13.83 20.50 -31.76
N PRO A 151 14.43 21.71 -31.86
CA PRO A 151 15.24 22.11 -33.01
C PRO A 151 16.48 21.23 -33.29
N LYS A 152 16.94 20.43 -32.33
CA LYS A 152 18.06 19.48 -32.52
C LYS A 152 17.67 18.26 -33.35
N TYR A 153 16.41 17.85 -33.27
CA TYR A 153 15.92 16.57 -33.81
C TYR A 153 14.91 16.74 -34.95
N ALA A 154 14.16 17.85 -34.96
CA ALA A 154 13.13 18.11 -35.94
C ALA A 154 13.69 18.35 -37.35
N SER A 155 13.02 17.80 -38.37
CA SER A 155 13.15 18.31 -39.73
C SER A 155 12.56 19.72 -39.86
N ALA A 156 13.06 20.51 -40.82
CA ALA A 156 12.67 21.92 -40.97
C ALA A 156 11.15 22.12 -41.01
N GLY A 157 10.62 22.91 -40.08
CA GLY A 157 9.19 23.24 -39.98
C GLY A 157 8.33 22.22 -39.23
N GLN A 158 8.91 21.16 -38.67
CA GLN A 158 8.19 20.20 -37.83
C GLN A 158 8.40 20.49 -36.33
N ARG A 159 7.39 20.16 -35.52
CA ARG A 159 7.51 20.15 -34.06
C ARG A 159 8.07 18.80 -33.61
N TRP A 160 9.02 18.83 -32.68
CA TRP A 160 9.53 17.64 -32.02
C TRP A 160 9.39 17.81 -30.51
N GLY A 161 8.38 17.16 -29.93
CA GLY A 161 8.11 17.17 -28.49
C GLY A 161 8.37 15.81 -27.84
N LEU A 162 7.90 15.65 -26.60
CA LEU A 162 8.11 14.46 -25.78
C LEU A 162 7.58 13.18 -26.43
N GLU A 163 6.44 13.23 -27.13
CA GLU A 163 5.91 12.04 -27.81
C GLU A 163 6.86 11.54 -28.90
N GLN A 164 7.44 12.45 -29.69
CA GLN A 164 8.39 12.10 -30.74
C GLN A 164 9.68 11.59 -30.10
N GLU A 165 10.19 12.31 -29.11
CA GLU A 165 11.39 11.96 -28.36
C GLU A 165 11.30 10.55 -27.76
N PHE A 166 10.22 10.25 -27.05
CA PHE A 166 10.06 8.97 -26.39
C PHE A 166 9.99 7.82 -27.39
N LYS A 167 9.31 8.01 -28.52
CA LYS A 167 9.23 6.99 -29.59
C LYS A 167 10.57 6.77 -30.30
N ASP A 168 11.45 7.76 -30.30
CA ASP A 168 12.80 7.65 -30.86
C ASP A 168 13.76 6.92 -29.89
N GLU A 169 13.65 7.23 -28.59
CA GLU A 169 14.64 6.86 -27.57
C GLU A 169 14.27 5.62 -26.73
N MET A 170 13.01 5.19 -26.72
CA MET A 170 12.52 4.10 -25.88
C MET A 170 11.68 3.09 -26.66
N SER A 171 11.51 1.89 -26.09
CA SER A 171 10.60 0.87 -26.64
C SER A 171 9.98 0.02 -25.53
N GLY A 172 9.00 -0.82 -25.88
CA GLY A 172 8.35 -1.73 -24.93
C GLY A 172 7.56 -1.01 -23.83
N SER A 173 7.51 -1.60 -22.63
CA SER A 173 6.64 -1.14 -21.54
C SER A 173 6.96 0.27 -21.04
N MET A 174 8.21 0.72 -21.10
CA MET A 174 8.60 2.06 -20.65
C MET A 174 8.14 3.14 -21.63
N LEU A 175 8.20 2.86 -22.93
CA LEU A 175 7.60 3.72 -23.94
C LEU A 175 6.09 3.83 -23.70
N ASP A 176 5.40 2.70 -23.57
CA ASP A 176 3.95 2.66 -23.38
C ASP A 176 3.51 3.50 -22.17
N ARG A 177 4.25 3.42 -21.05
CA ARG A 177 3.96 4.24 -19.86
C ARG A 177 4.25 5.71 -20.06
N SER A 178 5.38 6.04 -20.65
CA SER A 178 5.73 7.45 -20.88
C SER A 178 4.69 8.10 -21.78
N LEU A 179 4.24 7.40 -22.83
CA LEU A 179 3.13 7.84 -23.68
C LEU A 179 1.78 7.88 -22.96
N ALA A 180 1.50 6.93 -22.07
CA ALA A 180 0.28 6.93 -21.26
C ALA A 180 0.22 8.15 -20.34
N VAL A 181 1.36 8.56 -19.75
CA VAL A 181 1.45 9.80 -18.97
C VAL A 181 1.19 11.02 -19.87
N LEU A 182 1.81 11.09 -21.06
CA LEU A 182 1.57 12.20 -22.00
C LEU A 182 0.11 12.35 -22.42
N THR A 183 -0.62 11.24 -22.50
CA THR A 183 -2.02 11.19 -22.92
C THR A 183 -3.00 11.11 -21.76
N GLN A 184 -2.52 11.19 -20.51
CA GLN A 184 -3.33 11.13 -19.31
C GLN A 184 -4.38 12.24 -19.33
N LYS A 185 -5.63 11.86 -19.14
CA LYS A 185 -6.77 12.80 -19.07
C LYS A 185 -7.32 12.83 -17.66
N ASN A 186 -8.03 13.92 -17.38
CA ASN A 186 -8.93 13.98 -16.25
C ASN A 186 -10.09 12.98 -16.50
N GLU A 187 -10.27 12.03 -15.59
CA GLU A 187 -11.26 10.94 -15.68
C GLU A 187 -12.57 11.29 -14.95
N ILE A 188 -12.71 12.53 -14.48
CA ILE A 188 -13.92 13.02 -13.82
C ILE A 188 -15.04 13.16 -14.88
N PRO A 189 -16.24 12.57 -14.65
CA PRO A 189 -17.41 12.83 -15.47
C PRO A 189 -17.69 14.33 -15.59
N ALA A 190 -17.84 14.82 -16.82
CA ALA A 190 -17.92 16.27 -17.10
C ALA A 190 -19.08 16.97 -16.36
N ASP A 191 -20.18 16.26 -16.10
CA ASP A 191 -21.34 16.75 -15.35
C ASP A 191 -21.11 16.82 -13.82
N LYS A 192 -20.03 16.22 -13.33
CA LYS A 192 -19.68 16.18 -11.90
C LYS A 192 -18.38 16.92 -11.55
N ALA A 193 -17.65 17.43 -12.54
CA ALA A 193 -16.40 18.14 -12.32
C ALA A 193 -16.63 19.54 -11.74
N VAL A 194 -15.91 19.88 -10.66
CA VAL A 194 -15.95 21.19 -9.97
C VAL A 194 -14.54 21.60 -9.55
N ASP A 195 -14.34 22.88 -9.23
CA ASP A 195 -13.12 23.31 -8.54
C ASP A 195 -13.14 22.75 -7.10
N GLY A 196 -11.98 22.27 -6.63
CA GLY A 196 -11.85 21.66 -5.31
C GLY A 196 -12.29 22.58 -4.16
N ASN A 197 -12.26 23.91 -4.32
CA ASN A 197 -12.77 24.82 -3.28
C ASN A 197 -14.30 24.75 -3.15
N GLU A 198 -15.01 24.35 -4.20
CA GLU A 198 -16.47 24.21 -4.17
C GLU A 198 -16.92 22.99 -3.36
N ILE A 199 -16.03 22.01 -3.14
CA ILE A 199 -16.32 20.79 -2.38
C ILE A 199 -16.08 20.95 -0.87
N LEU A 200 -15.36 22.00 -0.47
CA LEU A 200 -15.08 22.26 0.93
C LEU A 200 -16.34 22.80 1.63
N ARG A 201 -16.61 22.29 2.84
CA ARG A 201 -17.61 22.88 3.72
C ARG A 201 -17.07 24.17 4.36
N ALA A 202 -17.97 25.02 4.84
CA ALA A 202 -17.58 26.19 5.63
C ALA A 202 -16.68 25.78 6.80
N ASP A 203 -15.64 26.57 7.06
CA ASP A 203 -14.66 26.34 8.13
C ASP A 203 -13.88 25.01 8.03
N SER A 204 -13.86 24.40 6.83
CA SER A 204 -13.11 23.16 6.58
C SER A 204 -11.64 23.26 7.01
N GLY A 205 -11.02 24.42 6.78
CA GLY A 205 -9.61 24.69 7.10
C GLY A 205 -8.61 23.89 6.27
N LEU A 206 -9.07 23.01 5.39
CA LEU A 206 -8.26 22.27 4.43
C LEU A 206 -7.84 23.17 3.27
N LYS A 207 -6.64 22.92 2.74
CA LYS A 207 -6.14 23.53 1.50
C LYS A 207 -6.24 22.54 0.35
N VAL A 208 -6.84 22.99 -0.74
CA VAL A 208 -7.00 22.23 -1.99
C VAL A 208 -5.67 22.12 -2.72
N GLY A 209 -5.39 20.95 -3.28
CA GLY A 209 -4.16 20.66 -4.01
C GLY A 209 -2.92 20.48 -3.13
N GLU A 210 -3.08 20.49 -1.80
CA GLU A 210 -2.04 20.30 -0.80
C GLU A 210 -2.39 19.12 0.12
N MET A 211 -1.36 18.49 0.70
CA MET A 211 -1.58 17.50 1.76
C MET A 211 -1.86 18.24 3.07
N ASN A 212 -2.93 17.88 3.77
CA ASN A 212 -3.32 18.50 5.03
C ASN A 212 -3.19 17.50 6.17
N ARG A 213 -2.35 17.78 7.16
CA ARG A 213 -2.31 17.05 8.42
C ARG A 213 -3.39 17.55 9.35
N VAL A 214 -4.24 16.65 9.80
CA VAL A 214 -5.28 16.92 10.78
C VAL A 214 -4.94 16.19 12.08
N THR A 215 -4.82 16.95 13.17
CA THR A 215 -4.67 16.41 14.53
C THR A 215 -5.99 16.55 15.26
N LEU A 216 -6.63 15.41 15.55
CA LEU A 216 -7.89 15.33 16.28
C LEU A 216 -7.70 15.69 17.75
N GLY A 217 -8.81 15.93 18.47
CA GLY A 217 -8.78 16.34 19.89
C GLY A 217 -8.11 15.34 20.86
N ASP A 218 -7.97 14.07 20.46
CA ASP A 218 -7.25 13.04 21.21
C ASP A 218 -5.75 12.94 20.84
N GLY A 219 -5.26 13.87 20.01
CA GLY A 219 -3.90 13.92 19.50
C GLY A 219 -3.60 12.93 18.38
N ARG A 220 -4.57 12.11 17.95
CA ARG A 220 -4.39 11.22 16.79
C ARG A 220 -4.38 12.02 15.50
N GLN A 221 -3.63 11.53 14.52
CA GLN A 221 -3.41 12.24 13.26
C GLN A 221 -3.82 11.43 12.05
N TYR A 222 -4.30 12.14 11.04
CA TYR A 222 -4.42 11.64 9.68
C TYR A 222 -4.04 12.75 8.70
N ASP A 223 -3.58 12.36 7.52
CA ASP A 223 -3.33 13.29 6.42
C ASP A 223 -4.46 13.16 5.38
N VAL A 224 -4.87 14.25 4.76
CA VAL A 224 -5.89 14.27 3.70
C VAL A 224 -5.49 15.17 2.55
N TYR A 225 -5.66 14.65 1.34
CA TYR A 225 -5.48 15.39 0.09
C TYR A 225 -6.82 15.61 -0.59
N VAL A 226 -7.17 16.87 -0.83
CA VAL A 226 -8.36 17.26 -1.61
C VAL A 226 -7.87 17.77 -2.98
N PRO A 227 -8.30 17.18 -4.11
CA PRO A 227 -7.80 17.56 -5.42
C PRO A 227 -8.32 18.92 -5.88
N LYS A 228 -7.54 19.60 -6.74
CA LYS A 228 -7.96 20.85 -7.40
C LYS A 228 -9.10 20.61 -8.37
N ASN A 229 -9.05 19.52 -9.11
CA ASN A 229 -10.15 19.09 -9.96
C ASN A 229 -10.92 18.01 -9.20
N ALA A 230 -12.09 18.34 -8.67
CA ALA A 230 -12.87 17.43 -7.82
C ALA A 230 -14.13 16.92 -8.51
N GLN A 231 -14.57 15.72 -8.11
CA GLN A 231 -15.93 15.25 -8.37
C GLN A 231 -16.87 15.76 -7.27
N MET A 232 -18.09 16.18 -7.63
CA MET A 232 -19.15 16.51 -6.69
C MET A 232 -20.35 15.55 -6.83
N PRO A 233 -20.80 14.90 -5.74
CA PRO A 233 -20.16 14.80 -4.42
C PRO A 233 -18.82 14.02 -4.49
N LEU A 234 -17.95 14.20 -3.50
CA LEU A 234 -16.54 13.76 -3.52
C LEU A 234 -16.34 12.31 -3.09
N PRO A 235 -15.92 11.38 -3.97
CA PRO A 235 -15.49 10.06 -3.56
C PRO A 235 -14.30 10.14 -2.60
N VAL A 236 -14.24 9.22 -1.64
CA VAL A 236 -13.17 9.17 -0.64
C VAL A 236 -12.52 7.81 -0.64
N MET A 237 -11.19 7.82 -0.59
CA MET A 237 -10.37 6.64 -0.41
C MET A 237 -9.55 6.77 0.87
N MET A 238 -9.85 5.94 1.88
CA MET A 238 -9.06 5.88 3.11
C MET A 238 -8.04 4.74 3.05
N MET A 239 -6.74 5.05 3.12
CA MET A 239 -5.65 4.10 2.90
C MET A 239 -4.71 4.03 4.11
N MET A 240 -4.68 2.86 4.74
CA MET A 240 -3.89 2.61 5.95
C MET A 240 -2.48 2.09 5.64
N HIS A 241 -1.51 2.57 6.40
CA HIS A 241 -0.12 2.12 6.29
C HIS A 241 0.11 0.70 6.83
N GLY A 242 1.17 0.05 6.35
CA GLY A 242 1.64 -1.23 6.86
C GLY A 242 2.34 -1.11 8.22
N ALA A 243 2.74 -2.25 8.78
CA ALA A 243 3.50 -2.25 10.02
C ALA A 243 4.88 -1.61 9.82
N SER A 244 5.36 -0.85 10.80
CA SER A 244 6.68 -0.23 10.78
C SER A 244 7.40 -0.44 12.10
N ASN A 245 8.71 -0.20 12.14
CA ASN A 245 9.49 -0.31 13.37
C ASN A 245 9.97 1.07 13.86
N GLY A 246 9.41 1.56 14.96
CA GLY A 246 9.99 2.61 15.81
C GLY A 246 9.92 4.05 15.30
N ASN A 247 9.56 4.27 14.04
CA ASN A 247 9.47 5.61 13.46
C ASN A 247 8.03 6.10 13.40
N ASP A 248 7.84 7.40 13.66
CA ASP A 248 6.56 8.06 13.45
C ASP A 248 6.18 8.05 11.97
N GLN A 249 5.16 7.25 11.63
CA GLN A 249 4.71 7.07 10.25
C GLN A 249 4.10 8.34 9.66
N SER A 250 3.57 9.22 10.52
CA SER A 250 3.03 10.52 10.10
C SER A 250 4.16 11.42 9.61
N GLU A 251 5.23 11.60 10.38
CA GLU A 251 6.39 12.40 9.99
C GLU A 251 7.09 11.83 8.74
N GLN A 252 7.07 10.51 8.58
CA GLN A 252 7.62 9.88 7.38
C GLN A 252 6.73 10.04 6.14
N ARG A 253 5.44 10.36 6.29
CA ARG A 253 4.44 10.43 5.21
C ARG A 253 4.50 9.19 4.31
N VAL A 254 4.59 8.02 4.93
CA VAL A 254 4.90 6.75 4.26
C VAL A 254 3.94 6.44 3.10
N MET A 255 2.63 6.58 3.32
CA MET A 255 1.63 6.28 2.29
C MET A 255 1.67 7.24 1.11
N GLU A 256 1.99 8.51 1.34
CA GLU A 256 2.13 9.46 0.24
C GLU A 256 3.30 9.10 -0.67
N LYS A 257 4.42 8.68 -0.08
CA LYS A 257 5.64 8.28 -0.81
C LYS A 257 5.49 6.93 -1.52
N GLU A 258 4.77 5.99 -0.91
CA GLU A 258 4.69 4.62 -1.44
C GLU A 258 3.60 4.42 -2.49
N THR A 259 2.56 5.26 -2.50
CA THR A 259 1.38 4.99 -3.32
C THR A 259 1.26 5.88 -4.55
N GLY A 260 1.68 7.14 -4.50
CA GLY A 260 1.36 8.11 -5.56
C GLY A 260 -0.14 8.44 -5.69
N LEU A 261 -0.94 8.11 -4.68
CA LEU A 261 -2.39 8.30 -4.70
C LEU A 261 -2.83 9.77 -4.74
N THR A 262 -1.96 10.73 -4.39
CA THR A 262 -2.27 12.16 -4.57
C THR A 262 -2.37 12.56 -6.04
N GLN A 263 -1.60 11.92 -6.94
CA GLN A 263 -1.77 12.12 -8.38
C GLN A 263 -3.09 11.50 -8.86
N ILE A 264 -3.42 10.32 -8.36
CA ILE A 264 -4.69 9.66 -8.67
C ILE A 264 -5.89 10.49 -8.19
N ALA A 265 -5.77 11.15 -7.03
CA ALA A 265 -6.77 12.07 -6.51
C ALA A 265 -7.10 13.19 -7.52
N GLU A 266 -6.08 13.81 -8.11
CA GLU A 266 -6.25 14.85 -9.14
C GLU A 266 -6.83 14.31 -10.46
N GLN A 267 -6.42 13.11 -10.87
CA GLN A 267 -6.89 12.52 -12.12
C GLN A 267 -8.36 12.10 -12.04
N TYR A 268 -8.80 11.56 -10.91
CA TYR A 268 -10.12 10.96 -10.74
C TYR A 268 -11.08 11.84 -9.91
N GLY A 269 -10.62 12.98 -9.44
CA GLY A 269 -11.40 13.92 -8.63
C GLY A 269 -11.93 13.34 -7.33
N MET A 270 -11.07 12.64 -6.60
CA MET A 270 -11.42 11.99 -5.33
C MET A 270 -10.48 12.43 -4.21
N ALA A 271 -10.95 12.43 -2.96
CA ALA A 271 -10.08 12.64 -1.81
C ALA A 271 -9.34 11.37 -1.41
N VAL A 272 -8.12 11.53 -0.91
CA VAL A 272 -7.34 10.44 -0.32
C VAL A 272 -7.02 10.78 1.13
N VAL A 273 -7.25 9.83 2.03
CA VAL A 273 -7.11 9.96 3.48
C VAL A 273 -6.13 8.92 3.99
N PHE A 274 -5.08 9.35 4.69
CA PHE A 274 -4.04 8.50 5.27
C PHE A 274 -4.05 8.60 6.81
N PRO A 275 -4.80 7.73 7.51
CA PRO A 275 -4.78 7.68 8.97
C PRO A 275 -3.51 7.00 9.51
N TYR A 276 -3.04 7.45 10.68
CA TYR A 276 -1.84 6.92 11.32
C TYR A 276 -2.16 6.12 12.60
N SER A 277 -1.60 4.91 12.68
CA SER A 277 -1.69 4.07 13.87
C SER A 277 -0.79 4.60 14.98
N LYS A 278 -1.05 4.18 16.23
CA LYS A 278 -0.16 4.46 17.34
C LYS A 278 1.02 3.48 17.34
N SER A 279 2.17 3.93 17.82
CA SER A 279 3.27 3.01 18.16
C SER A 279 2.94 2.24 19.45
N HIS A 280 3.33 0.97 19.46
CA HIS A 280 3.13 0.04 20.58
C HIS A 280 4.45 -0.37 21.18
N ASP A 281 4.50 -0.64 22.48
CA ASP A 281 5.65 -1.33 23.06
C ASP A 281 5.67 -2.80 22.59
N ALA A 282 6.82 -3.24 22.09
CA ALA A 282 7.06 -4.62 21.64
C ALA A 282 8.34 -5.20 22.26
N ALA A 283 8.64 -6.45 21.91
CA ALA A 283 9.81 -7.16 22.39
C ALA A 283 11.11 -6.36 22.11
N PHE A 284 12.10 -6.54 22.99
CA PHE A 284 13.42 -5.90 22.88
C PHE A 284 13.39 -4.36 22.87
N GLY A 285 12.37 -3.76 23.49
CA GLY A 285 12.25 -2.30 23.61
C GLY A 285 11.94 -1.59 22.28
N GLN A 286 11.54 -2.35 21.26
CA GLN A 286 11.08 -1.77 19.99
C GLN A 286 9.71 -1.14 20.15
N LYS A 287 9.41 -0.14 19.32
CA LYS A 287 8.11 0.55 19.31
C LYS A 287 7.44 0.53 17.94
N PRO A 288 7.07 -0.65 17.40
CA PRO A 288 6.46 -0.74 16.09
C PRO A 288 5.12 0.01 16.03
N ALA A 289 4.81 0.60 14.87
CA ALA A 289 3.47 1.09 14.59
C ALA A 289 2.70 -0.01 13.86
N THR A 290 1.67 -0.53 14.51
CA THR A 290 0.73 -1.52 14.00
C THR A 290 -0.69 -1.05 14.32
N TRP A 291 -1.69 -1.71 13.75
CA TRP A 291 -3.10 -1.41 14.00
C TRP A 291 -3.68 -2.28 15.11
N ASN A 292 -4.50 -1.66 15.96
CA ASN A 292 -5.11 -2.23 17.15
C ASN A 292 -6.63 -2.13 17.10
N LEU A 293 -7.28 -3.11 16.49
CA LEU A 293 -8.74 -3.22 16.46
C LEU A 293 -9.22 -4.04 17.66
N GLN A 294 -10.05 -3.46 18.53
CA GLN A 294 -10.64 -4.21 19.63
C GLN A 294 -11.53 -5.35 19.09
N GLY A 295 -11.51 -6.50 19.78
CA GLY A 295 -12.31 -7.67 19.41
C GLY A 295 -11.84 -8.42 18.15
N ASN A 296 -10.74 -8.00 17.53
CA ASN A 296 -10.21 -8.58 16.30
C ASN A 296 -8.81 -9.14 16.50
N LYS A 297 -8.34 -9.94 15.53
CA LYS A 297 -6.96 -10.42 15.53
C LYS A 297 -6.02 -9.31 15.03
N ASN A 298 -5.07 -8.96 15.89
CA ASN A 298 -4.05 -7.95 15.63
C ASN A 298 -2.67 -8.60 15.45
N LEU A 299 -1.73 -7.85 14.85
CA LEU A 299 -0.35 -8.31 14.67
C LEU A 299 0.45 -8.33 15.98
N LEU A 300 0.04 -7.51 16.94
CA LEU A 300 0.50 -7.52 18.33
C LEU A 300 -0.66 -7.89 19.26
N ASP A 301 -0.34 -8.15 20.52
CA ASP A 301 -1.36 -8.30 21.55
C ASP A 301 -2.23 -7.05 21.63
N THR A 302 -3.53 -7.26 21.81
CA THR A 302 -4.50 -6.16 21.81
C THR A 302 -4.26 -5.25 23.01
N ASP A 303 -3.93 -4.00 22.75
CA ASP A 303 -3.81 -2.98 23.80
C ASP A 303 -5.21 -2.47 24.15
N LYS A 304 -5.67 -2.76 25.37
CA LYS A 304 -7.02 -2.40 25.83
C LYS A 304 -7.20 -0.92 26.14
N SER A 305 -6.13 -0.12 26.11
CA SER A 305 -6.19 1.31 26.44
C SER A 305 -6.70 2.18 25.30
N TYR A 306 -6.75 1.66 24.07
CA TYR A 306 -7.30 2.37 22.91
C TYR A 306 -7.85 1.43 21.85
N ASP A 307 -8.59 1.98 20.90
CA ASP A 307 -9.18 1.26 19.78
C ASP A 307 -9.00 2.06 18.49
N ASP A 308 -8.28 1.49 17.53
CA ASP A 308 -8.10 2.12 16.23
C ASP A 308 -9.38 2.15 15.42
N GLY A 309 -10.34 1.23 15.65
CA GLY A 309 -11.64 1.27 15.00
C GLY A 309 -12.40 2.55 15.34
N GLN A 310 -12.43 2.94 16.62
CA GLN A 310 -13.04 4.20 17.05
C GLN A 310 -12.29 5.43 16.53
N PHE A 311 -10.97 5.37 16.43
CA PHE A 311 -10.18 6.44 15.81
C PHE A 311 -10.56 6.61 14.33
N LEU A 312 -10.63 5.52 13.57
CA LEU A 312 -11.03 5.55 12.17
C LEU A 312 -12.47 6.05 11.99
N ASP A 313 -13.40 5.72 12.89
CA ASP A 313 -14.75 6.31 12.87
C ASP A 313 -14.71 7.84 13.04
N ARG A 314 -13.83 8.36 13.92
CA ARG A 314 -13.62 9.81 14.07
C ARG A 314 -13.02 10.45 12.82
N VAL A 315 -12.09 9.78 12.14
CA VAL A 315 -11.52 10.25 10.87
C VAL A 315 -12.62 10.38 9.81
N VAL A 316 -13.48 9.37 9.67
CA VAL A 316 -14.62 9.42 8.72
C VAL A 316 -15.55 10.59 9.04
N ALA A 317 -15.92 10.77 10.32
CA ALA A 317 -16.78 11.87 10.74
C ALA A 317 -16.15 13.25 10.48
N ASP A 318 -14.87 13.43 10.79
CA ASP A 318 -14.16 14.69 10.57
C ASP A 318 -14.01 15.02 9.08
N VAL A 319 -13.72 14.02 8.23
CA VAL A 319 -13.70 14.21 6.77
C VAL A 319 -15.08 14.62 6.24
N ASN A 320 -16.15 13.93 6.63
CA ASN A 320 -17.53 14.28 6.24
C ASN A 320 -17.95 15.67 6.71
N ALA A 321 -17.43 16.14 7.84
CA ALA A 321 -17.68 17.48 8.35
C ALA A 321 -16.92 18.58 7.59
N ARG A 322 -15.84 18.23 6.88
CA ARG A 322 -14.96 19.18 6.16
C ARG A 322 -15.20 19.28 4.67
N VAL A 323 -15.71 18.23 4.04
CA VAL A 323 -15.96 18.20 2.59
C VAL A 323 -17.33 17.59 2.27
N LEU A 324 -17.85 17.87 1.09
CA LEU A 324 -19.08 17.30 0.57
C LEU A 324 -18.83 15.90 0.01
N THR A 325 -18.66 14.92 0.89
CA THR A 325 -18.36 13.53 0.55
C THR A 325 -19.50 12.83 -0.19
N ASP A 326 -19.14 11.97 -1.15
CA ASP A 326 -20.03 10.95 -1.71
C ASP A 326 -20.02 9.76 -0.77
N GLU A 327 -20.98 9.71 0.16
CA GLU A 327 -21.08 8.61 1.11
C GLU A 327 -21.35 7.25 0.46
N ASN A 328 -21.74 7.21 -0.81
CA ASN A 328 -21.87 5.95 -1.54
C ASN A 328 -20.54 5.49 -2.13
N ARG A 329 -19.52 6.36 -2.22
CA ARG A 329 -18.19 6.05 -2.77
C ARG A 329 -17.10 6.33 -1.74
N PHE A 330 -17.30 5.82 -0.52
CA PHE A 330 -16.30 5.81 0.52
C PHE A 330 -15.63 4.43 0.57
N GLY A 331 -14.46 4.31 -0.04
CA GLY A 331 -13.64 3.09 0.00
C GLY A 331 -12.64 3.09 1.14
N VAL A 332 -12.28 1.91 1.64
CA VAL A 332 -11.22 1.75 2.63
C VAL A 332 -10.22 0.69 2.18
N GLY A 333 -8.95 0.88 2.49
CA GLY A 333 -7.92 -0.06 2.12
C GLY A 333 -6.62 0.22 2.85
N GLY A 334 -5.56 -0.40 2.36
CA GLY A 334 -4.22 -0.13 2.87
C GLY A 334 -3.21 -1.14 2.36
N MET A 335 -2.02 -1.09 2.96
CA MET A 335 -0.93 -2.01 2.71
C MET A 335 -0.69 -2.93 3.92
N SER A 336 -0.38 -4.21 3.72
CA SER A 336 0.11 -5.10 4.78
C SER A 336 -0.82 -5.17 6.01
N ASP A 337 -0.35 -4.75 7.19
CA ASP A 337 -1.19 -4.62 8.39
C ASP A 337 -2.37 -3.66 8.21
N GLY A 338 -2.19 -2.56 7.48
CA GLY A 338 -3.25 -1.64 7.10
C GLY A 338 -4.29 -2.31 6.19
N ALA A 339 -3.85 -3.16 5.27
CA ALA A 339 -4.74 -3.95 4.41
C ALA A 339 -5.57 -4.98 5.20
N LYS A 340 -4.94 -5.69 6.14
CA LYS A 340 -5.62 -6.59 7.09
C LYS A 340 -6.65 -5.81 7.91
N THR A 341 -6.26 -4.64 8.40
CA THR A 341 -7.10 -3.78 9.24
C THR A 341 -8.29 -3.24 8.46
N ALA A 342 -8.11 -2.82 7.19
CA ALA A 342 -9.19 -2.39 6.32
C ALA A 342 -10.29 -3.44 6.18
N GLN A 343 -9.90 -4.70 5.97
CA GLN A 343 -10.84 -5.81 5.86
C GLN A 343 -11.69 -5.96 7.11
N GLN A 344 -11.08 -6.09 8.29
CA GLN A 344 -11.84 -6.28 9.54
C GLN A 344 -12.64 -5.03 9.93
N TYR A 345 -12.05 -3.83 9.75
CA TYR A 345 -12.71 -2.57 10.04
C TYR A 345 -13.98 -2.37 9.22
N ALA A 346 -13.95 -2.70 7.92
CA ALA A 346 -15.12 -2.64 7.06
C ALA A 346 -16.17 -3.69 7.42
N LEU A 347 -15.75 -4.92 7.76
CA LEU A 347 -16.65 -5.99 8.18
C LEU A 347 -17.38 -5.68 9.49
N ASP A 348 -16.74 -4.96 10.42
CA ASP A 348 -17.39 -4.50 11.64
C ASP A 348 -18.32 -3.29 11.43
N ARG A 349 -18.36 -2.72 10.22
CA ARG A 349 -19.17 -1.55 9.84
C ARG A 349 -19.95 -1.83 8.54
N PRO A 350 -20.82 -2.86 8.54
CA PRO A 350 -21.54 -3.27 7.33
C PRO A 350 -22.31 -2.09 6.74
N GLY A 351 -22.20 -1.91 5.42
CA GLY A 351 -22.87 -0.85 4.67
C GLY A 351 -22.26 0.54 4.79
N LYS A 352 -21.16 0.75 5.55
CA LYS A 352 -20.47 2.04 5.59
C LYS A 352 -19.50 2.26 4.43
N PHE A 353 -18.85 1.20 3.94
CA PHE A 353 -17.80 1.29 2.92
C PHE A 353 -18.23 0.64 1.61
N SER A 354 -17.91 1.30 0.51
CA SER A 354 -18.34 0.91 -0.83
C SER A 354 -17.49 -0.21 -1.43
N ALA A 355 -16.23 -0.29 -1.00
CA ALA A 355 -15.27 -1.31 -1.41
C ALA A 355 -14.12 -1.40 -0.40
N VAL A 356 -13.47 -2.57 -0.35
CA VAL A 356 -12.19 -2.78 0.34
C VAL A 356 -11.07 -3.08 -0.64
N VAL A 357 -9.91 -2.46 -0.45
CA VAL A 357 -8.69 -2.78 -1.20
C VAL A 357 -7.59 -3.26 -0.25
N SER A 358 -7.01 -4.42 -0.57
CA SER A 358 -5.96 -5.07 0.23
C SER A 358 -4.68 -5.20 -0.59
N GLN A 359 -3.69 -4.33 -0.34
CA GLN A 359 -2.39 -4.37 -1.03
C GLN A 359 -1.35 -5.10 -0.19
N GLN A 360 -0.83 -6.22 -0.68
CA GLN A 360 0.05 -7.12 0.09
C GLN A 360 -0.50 -7.42 1.50
N GLY A 361 -1.81 -7.51 1.61
CA GLY A 361 -2.50 -7.77 2.88
C GLY A 361 -2.65 -9.25 3.18
N THR A 362 -3.27 -9.53 4.31
CA THR A 362 -3.49 -10.91 4.75
C THR A 362 -4.81 -11.08 5.51
N TRP A 363 -5.37 -12.28 5.39
CA TRP A 363 -6.37 -12.75 6.34
C TRP A 363 -5.65 -13.40 7.53
N MET A 364 -6.07 -13.13 8.76
CA MET A 364 -5.46 -13.75 9.93
C MET A 364 -6.25 -14.98 10.36
N ASP A 365 -5.54 -16.03 10.74
CA ASP A 365 -6.12 -17.15 11.46
C ASP A 365 -6.78 -16.65 12.76
N GLY A 366 -8.05 -17.00 12.97
CA GLY A 366 -8.88 -16.48 14.05
C GLY A 366 -9.51 -15.11 13.80
N ASN A 367 -9.40 -14.51 12.60
CA ASN A 367 -10.24 -13.38 12.23
C ASN A 367 -11.72 -13.73 12.32
N LYS A 368 -12.55 -12.74 12.65
CA LYS A 368 -14.00 -12.87 12.57
C LYS A 368 -14.37 -13.04 11.10
N ALA A 369 -15.07 -14.14 10.80
CA ALA A 369 -15.56 -14.38 9.45
C ALA A 369 -16.61 -13.32 9.08
N PRO A 370 -16.61 -12.85 7.81
CA PRO A 370 -17.68 -11.98 7.33
C PRO A 370 -19.03 -12.71 7.40
N GLU A 371 -20.10 -11.95 7.61
CA GLU A 371 -21.45 -12.51 7.49
C GLU A 371 -21.73 -12.92 6.04
N ALA A 372 -22.46 -14.03 5.86
CA ALA A 372 -22.92 -14.45 4.55
C ALA A 372 -23.83 -13.37 3.94
N GLY A 373 -23.54 -13.01 2.69
CA GLY A 373 -24.23 -11.92 2.01
C GLY A 373 -23.82 -10.53 2.48
N SER A 374 -22.61 -10.35 3.02
CA SER A 374 -22.06 -9.04 3.39
C SER A 374 -22.04 -8.05 2.23
N GLY A 375 -21.87 -8.55 1.00
CA GLY A 375 -21.95 -7.75 -0.23
C GLY A 375 -20.85 -6.73 -0.38
N LEU A 376 -19.73 -6.90 0.32
CA LEU A 376 -18.61 -5.98 0.31
C LEU A 376 -17.71 -6.30 -0.88
N PRO A 377 -17.61 -5.44 -1.91
CA PRO A 377 -16.67 -5.63 -3.01
C PRO A 377 -15.25 -5.57 -2.50
N VAL A 378 -14.39 -6.50 -2.93
CA VAL A 378 -12.99 -6.55 -2.52
C VAL A 378 -12.03 -6.68 -3.70
N MET A 379 -10.98 -5.85 -3.68
CA MET A 379 -9.81 -5.95 -4.54
C MET A 379 -8.63 -6.39 -3.68
N LEU A 380 -7.98 -7.47 -4.09
CA LEU A 380 -6.87 -8.09 -3.39
C LEU A 380 -5.64 -8.02 -4.28
N VAL A 381 -4.49 -7.60 -3.76
CA VAL A 381 -3.23 -7.60 -4.50
C VAL A 381 -2.18 -8.35 -3.69
N ASN A 382 -1.58 -9.36 -4.30
CA ASN A 382 -0.54 -10.16 -3.68
C ASN A 382 0.60 -10.44 -4.66
N SER A 383 1.79 -10.69 -4.12
CA SER A 383 2.97 -11.02 -4.92
C SER A 383 3.53 -12.40 -4.59
N THR A 384 4.03 -13.13 -5.58
CA THR A 384 4.55 -14.49 -5.35
C THR A 384 5.91 -14.51 -4.65
N SER A 385 6.66 -13.40 -4.69
CA SER A 385 7.95 -13.22 -4.00
C SER A 385 7.83 -12.35 -2.73
N ASP A 386 6.62 -12.22 -2.17
CA ASP A 386 6.42 -11.59 -0.86
C ASP A 386 6.94 -12.52 0.25
N TYR A 387 8.15 -12.25 0.73
CA TYR A 387 8.75 -13.02 1.82
C TYR A 387 8.33 -12.58 3.23
N MET A 388 7.57 -11.47 3.34
CA MET A 388 7.05 -10.98 4.62
C MET A 388 5.74 -11.68 4.96
N LEU A 389 4.82 -11.73 4.00
CA LEU A 389 3.52 -12.42 4.07
C LEU A 389 3.41 -13.40 2.88
N PRO A 390 4.10 -14.55 2.91
CA PRO A 390 4.11 -15.48 1.79
C PRO A 390 2.72 -16.07 1.50
N ASN A 391 2.32 -16.07 0.22
CA ASN A 391 1.02 -16.57 -0.25
C ASN A 391 0.82 -18.05 0.06
N ASP A 392 1.83 -18.85 -0.28
CA ASP A 392 1.91 -20.24 0.14
C ASP A 392 2.70 -20.29 1.44
N GLN A 393 2.16 -20.93 2.47
CA GLN A 393 2.99 -21.36 3.60
C GLN A 393 3.89 -22.50 3.10
N GLY A 394 4.93 -22.16 2.36
CA GLY A 394 5.72 -23.12 1.62
C GLY A 394 6.45 -24.09 2.54
N GLU A 395 6.38 -25.38 2.20
CA GLU A 395 7.32 -26.40 2.66
C GLU A 395 8.75 -26.17 2.14
N GLN A 396 9.01 -25.13 1.35
CA GLN A 396 10.33 -24.86 0.77
C GLN A 396 10.81 -23.44 1.06
N GLY A 397 11.39 -23.27 2.26
CA GLY A 397 12.36 -22.21 2.54
C GLY A 397 13.78 -22.80 2.52
N TRP A 398 14.77 -22.01 2.09
CA TRP A 398 16.18 -22.39 1.87
C TRP A 398 16.91 -22.98 3.10
N PHE A 399 16.27 -22.98 4.29
CA PHE A 399 16.75 -23.64 5.51
C PHE A 399 15.63 -24.25 6.37
N GLY A 400 14.70 -25.00 5.77
CA GLY A 400 13.94 -26.00 6.52
C GLY A 400 13.15 -25.48 7.74
N GLU A 401 12.56 -24.29 7.65
CA GLU A 401 11.36 -23.91 8.41
C GLU A 401 10.45 -23.05 7.51
N LYS A 402 9.24 -23.56 7.27
CA LYS A 402 8.03 -22.89 6.75
C LYS A 402 8.22 -21.51 6.11
N GLY A 403 8.56 -21.48 4.82
CA GLY A 403 8.27 -20.41 3.84
C GLY A 403 8.58 -18.94 4.16
N ARG A 404 9.19 -18.62 5.29
CA ARG A 404 9.37 -17.27 5.81
C ARG A 404 10.83 -16.88 5.62
N GLY A 405 11.09 -16.00 4.65
CA GLY A 405 12.45 -15.53 4.37
C GLY A 405 13.10 -14.86 5.59
N TRP A 406 14.39 -14.54 5.47
CA TRP A 406 15.20 -13.92 6.54
C TRP A 406 14.55 -12.68 7.17
N MET A 407 13.86 -11.84 6.40
CA MET A 407 13.15 -10.65 6.92
C MET A 407 11.95 -11.00 7.81
N SER A 408 11.21 -12.07 7.49
CA SER A 408 10.11 -12.56 8.32
C SER A 408 10.62 -13.19 9.62
N TRP A 409 11.80 -13.82 9.62
CA TRP A 409 12.43 -14.32 10.85
C TRP A 409 12.89 -13.20 11.79
N ILE A 410 13.34 -12.06 11.26
CA ILE A 410 13.70 -10.88 12.07
C ILE A 410 12.45 -10.16 12.59
N ALA A 411 11.40 -10.06 11.78
CA ALA A 411 10.16 -9.39 12.17
C ALA A 411 9.30 -10.22 13.14
N SER A 412 9.28 -11.56 13.03
CA SER A 412 8.40 -12.44 13.82
C SER A 412 8.59 -12.36 15.34
N PRO A 413 9.81 -12.21 15.89
CA PRO A 413 10.01 -11.99 17.33
C PRO A 413 9.52 -10.62 17.83
N VAL A 414 9.43 -9.62 16.95
CA VAL A 414 8.98 -8.26 17.27
C VAL A 414 7.46 -8.12 17.03
N ILE A 415 6.94 -8.79 16.00
CA ILE A 415 5.55 -8.76 15.54
C ILE A 415 5.01 -10.19 15.47
N GLY A 416 4.72 -10.76 16.65
CA GLY A 416 4.39 -12.18 16.82
C GLY A 416 3.18 -12.66 16.02
N GLY A 417 2.19 -11.79 15.79
CA GLY A 417 0.96 -12.12 15.07
C GLY A 417 1.19 -12.47 13.60
N THR A 418 2.32 -12.08 13.00
CA THR A 418 2.65 -12.49 11.62
C THR A 418 2.58 -14.00 11.41
N ARG A 419 2.76 -14.83 12.46
CA ARG A 419 2.59 -16.29 12.44
C ARG A 419 1.20 -16.76 12.04
N ASP A 420 0.19 -15.94 12.32
CA ASP A 420 -1.21 -16.22 12.04
C ASP A 420 -1.66 -15.68 10.68
N SER A 421 -0.77 -15.00 9.94
CA SER A 421 -1.03 -14.54 8.56
C SER A 421 -1.34 -15.69 7.61
N ARG A 422 -2.38 -15.53 6.79
CA ARG A 422 -2.86 -16.44 5.74
C ARG A 422 -3.33 -15.63 4.51
N PRO A 423 -2.41 -15.08 3.68
CA PRO A 423 -2.80 -14.24 2.54
C PRO A 423 -3.72 -14.93 1.53
N ASN A 424 -3.49 -16.23 1.30
CA ASN A 424 -4.31 -17.07 0.42
C ASN A 424 -5.74 -17.33 0.93
N GLN A 425 -6.07 -16.99 2.18
CA GLN A 425 -7.43 -17.15 2.71
C GLN A 425 -8.34 -15.96 2.39
N GLN A 426 -7.81 -14.84 1.87
CA GLN A 426 -8.62 -13.67 1.55
C GLN A 426 -9.67 -13.98 0.46
N VAL A 427 -9.24 -14.50 -0.70
CA VAL A 427 -10.15 -14.86 -1.80
C VAL A 427 -11.24 -15.84 -1.38
N PRO A 428 -10.96 -17.03 -0.81
CA PRO A 428 -12.02 -17.97 -0.45
C PRO A 428 -12.98 -17.41 0.60
N THR A 429 -12.47 -16.60 1.54
CA THR A 429 -13.31 -15.94 2.56
C THR A 429 -14.33 -15.00 1.92
N PHE A 430 -13.88 -14.04 1.10
CA PHE A 430 -14.79 -13.08 0.48
C PHE A 430 -15.64 -13.70 -0.63
N LYS A 431 -15.13 -14.69 -1.36
CA LYS A 431 -15.93 -15.48 -2.31
C LYS A 431 -17.14 -16.11 -1.62
N SER A 432 -16.93 -16.74 -0.46
CA SER A 432 -18.01 -17.33 0.33
C SER A 432 -18.94 -16.25 0.89
N ALA A 433 -18.39 -15.15 1.40
CA ALA A 433 -19.15 -14.06 1.99
C ALA A 433 -20.06 -13.34 0.98
N ASN A 434 -19.62 -13.23 -0.27
CA ASN A 434 -20.35 -12.57 -1.34
C ASN A 434 -21.18 -13.55 -2.19
N GLU A 435 -21.28 -14.81 -1.76
CA GLU A 435 -22.06 -15.86 -2.39
C GLU A 435 -21.69 -16.05 -3.87
N CYS A 436 -20.40 -15.99 -4.17
CA CYS A 436 -19.90 -16.10 -5.53
C CYS A 436 -19.86 -17.55 -6.01
N SER A 437 -20.24 -17.78 -7.26
CA SER A 437 -20.34 -19.11 -7.87
C SER A 437 -19.69 -19.16 -9.27
N GLY A 438 -19.50 -20.38 -9.80
CA GLY A 438 -18.83 -20.60 -11.08
C GLY A 438 -17.30 -20.59 -10.99
N GLU A 439 -16.66 -20.67 -12.16
CA GLU A 439 -15.21 -20.58 -12.31
C GLU A 439 -14.75 -19.12 -12.28
N ALA A 440 -13.62 -18.84 -11.64
CA ALA A 440 -13.07 -17.49 -11.64
C ALA A 440 -12.69 -17.07 -13.07
N LEU A 441 -13.04 -15.83 -13.42
CA LEU A 441 -12.48 -15.16 -14.60
C LEU A 441 -10.97 -15.04 -14.43
N LYS A 442 -10.23 -15.21 -15.51
CA LYS A 442 -8.76 -15.13 -15.50
C LYS A 442 -8.25 -14.34 -16.69
N GLU A 443 -7.34 -13.41 -16.41
CA GLU A 443 -6.60 -12.64 -17.40
C GLU A 443 -5.11 -12.61 -17.01
N THR A 444 -4.22 -12.54 -17.99
CA THR A 444 -2.77 -12.43 -17.74
C THR A 444 -2.19 -11.33 -18.61
N LEU A 445 -1.52 -10.38 -17.96
CA LEU A 445 -0.90 -9.20 -18.57
C LEU A 445 0.56 -9.16 -18.13
N GLY A 446 1.46 -9.72 -18.93
CA GLY A 446 2.88 -9.83 -18.56
C GLY A 446 3.07 -10.67 -17.29
N ASN A 447 3.62 -10.07 -16.23
CA ASN A 447 3.79 -10.71 -14.92
C ASN A 447 2.59 -10.53 -13.98
N LEU A 448 1.51 -9.88 -14.43
CA LEU A 448 0.28 -9.71 -13.66
C LEU A 448 -0.73 -10.80 -14.06
N GLU A 449 -1.21 -11.54 -13.07
CA GLU A 449 -2.34 -12.47 -13.23
C GLU A 449 -3.55 -11.92 -12.48
N ILE A 450 -4.64 -11.69 -13.20
CA ILE A 450 -5.89 -11.18 -12.64
C ILE A 450 -6.85 -12.36 -12.57
N THR A 451 -7.38 -12.63 -11.38
CA THR A 451 -8.42 -13.64 -11.18
C THR A 451 -9.57 -13.05 -10.40
N GLY A 452 -10.82 -13.36 -10.75
CA GLY A 452 -11.93 -12.75 -10.03
C GLY A 452 -13.28 -13.42 -10.26
N TYR A 453 -14.26 -12.95 -9.49
CA TYR A 453 -15.66 -13.30 -9.60
C TYR A 453 -16.42 -12.00 -9.79
N GLY A 454 -16.92 -11.79 -11.02
CA GLY A 454 -17.60 -10.56 -11.42
C GLY A 454 -18.97 -10.38 -10.76
N ALA A 455 -19.60 -9.23 -11.02
CA ALA A 455 -20.92 -8.88 -10.49
C ALA A 455 -22.04 -9.85 -10.92
N ASP A 456 -21.89 -10.58 -12.01
CA ASP A 456 -22.79 -11.63 -12.48
C ASP A 456 -22.57 -12.98 -11.78
N GLN A 457 -21.39 -13.18 -11.19
CA GLN A 457 -21.01 -14.39 -10.49
C GLN A 457 -21.25 -14.32 -8.99
N CYS A 458 -21.32 -13.10 -8.43
CA CYS A 458 -21.53 -12.84 -7.02
C CYS A 458 -22.90 -12.19 -6.79
N ALA A 459 -23.65 -12.67 -5.79
CA ALA A 459 -24.98 -12.12 -5.51
C ALA A 459 -24.93 -10.67 -5.03
N LYS A 460 -23.82 -10.24 -4.39
CA LYS A 460 -23.79 -8.96 -3.67
C LYS A 460 -22.51 -8.11 -3.78
N GLY A 461 -21.35 -8.66 -4.13
CA GLY A 461 -20.11 -7.87 -4.27
C GLY A 461 -19.01 -8.60 -5.04
N GLU A 462 -18.35 -7.90 -5.97
CA GLU A 462 -17.25 -8.43 -6.77
C GLU A 462 -16.05 -8.83 -5.89
N VAL A 463 -15.36 -9.90 -6.26
CA VAL A 463 -14.10 -10.33 -5.62
C VAL A 463 -13.05 -10.45 -6.71
N ILE A 464 -12.08 -9.54 -6.74
CA ILE A 464 -10.98 -9.55 -7.72
C ILE A 464 -9.63 -9.64 -7.01
N GLN A 465 -8.74 -10.45 -7.57
CA GLN A 465 -7.37 -10.63 -7.12
C GLN A 465 -6.38 -10.35 -8.25
N TYR A 466 -5.43 -9.48 -7.99
CA TYR A 466 -4.25 -9.21 -8.79
C TYR A 466 -3.06 -9.94 -8.15
N THR A 467 -2.52 -10.93 -8.85
CA THR A 467 -1.34 -11.69 -8.44
C THR A 467 -0.16 -11.27 -9.29
N ILE A 468 0.82 -10.60 -8.69
CA ILE A 468 2.04 -10.19 -9.36
C ILE A 468 3.06 -11.33 -9.24
N LYS A 469 3.41 -11.94 -10.38
CA LYS A 469 4.48 -12.94 -10.47
C LYS A 469 5.81 -12.23 -10.26
N GLY A 470 6.55 -12.65 -9.25
CA GLY A 470 7.66 -11.88 -8.69
C GLY A 470 7.16 -10.97 -7.56
N GLY A 471 7.73 -9.76 -7.47
CA GLY A 471 7.33 -8.72 -6.51
C GLY A 471 7.64 -9.00 -5.05
N ASN A 472 8.33 -8.07 -4.39
CA ASN A 472 8.52 -8.11 -2.94
C ASN A 472 7.30 -7.54 -2.20
N HIS A 473 7.37 -7.47 -0.86
CA HIS A 473 6.35 -6.85 -0.03
C HIS A 473 6.37 -5.32 -0.18
N ALA A 474 5.71 -4.81 -1.21
CA ALA A 474 5.69 -3.40 -1.56
C ALA A 474 4.35 -2.99 -2.20
N TRP A 475 4.05 -1.69 -2.19
CA TRP A 475 2.99 -1.13 -3.01
C TRP A 475 3.45 -1.09 -4.48
N HIS A 476 2.89 -1.95 -5.32
CA HIS A 476 3.34 -2.11 -6.71
C HIS A 476 2.77 -1.03 -7.63
N ASP A 477 3.45 0.11 -7.66
CA ASP A 477 3.09 1.21 -8.54
C ASP A 477 4.35 1.86 -9.09
N TRP A 478 4.34 2.22 -10.37
CA TRP A 478 5.41 3.00 -10.99
C TRP A 478 5.62 4.35 -10.27
N ARG A 479 4.58 4.89 -9.63
CA ARG A 479 4.63 6.11 -8.80
C ARG A 479 5.24 5.89 -7.41
N ASN A 480 5.49 4.65 -6.98
CA ASN A 480 6.10 4.40 -5.69
C ASN A 480 7.53 5.00 -5.64
N GLU A 481 7.73 6.00 -4.77
CA GLU A 481 9.00 6.70 -4.54
C GLU A 481 9.87 6.00 -3.48
N GLY A 482 9.34 4.98 -2.81
CA GLY A 482 9.92 4.28 -1.67
C GLY A 482 9.57 4.98 -0.36
N GLY A 483 9.19 4.23 0.66
CA GLY A 483 8.88 4.77 2.00
C GLY A 483 9.60 4.03 3.13
N LEU A 484 9.85 2.74 2.95
CA LEU A 484 10.59 1.92 3.89
C LEU A 484 11.59 1.03 3.14
N THR A 485 12.88 1.34 3.25
CA THR A 485 14.01 0.56 2.68
C THR A 485 14.06 -0.91 3.15
N ALA A 486 13.19 -1.30 4.08
CA ALA A 486 13.21 -2.60 4.77
C ALA A 486 12.02 -3.53 4.46
N VAL A 487 11.04 -3.14 3.63
CA VAL A 487 9.85 -4.00 3.36
C VAL A 487 9.93 -4.70 2.00
N GLY A 488 10.46 -4.05 0.96
CA GLY A 488 10.66 -4.65 -0.36
C GLY A 488 10.75 -3.61 -1.47
N MET A 489 11.32 -3.99 -2.61
CA MET A 489 11.28 -3.14 -3.81
C MET A 489 9.96 -3.31 -4.56
N PRO A 490 9.28 -2.21 -4.94
CA PRO A 490 8.07 -2.29 -5.74
C PRO A 490 8.39 -2.74 -7.17
N GLU A 491 7.61 -3.69 -7.69
CA GLU A 491 7.42 -3.85 -9.14
C GLU A 491 6.84 -2.56 -9.71
N ARG A 492 7.74 -1.66 -10.15
CA ARG A 492 7.40 -0.40 -10.82
C ARG A 492 6.79 -0.62 -12.20
N ASP A 493 6.62 -1.87 -12.61
CA ASP A 493 5.92 -2.21 -13.83
C ASP A 493 4.39 -2.18 -13.72
N GLN A 494 3.89 -2.00 -12.51
CA GLN A 494 2.47 -2.07 -12.17
C GLN A 494 1.87 -0.67 -11.92
N ASN A 495 0.54 -0.59 -11.91
CA ASN A 495 -0.23 0.64 -11.74
C ASN A 495 -1.34 0.48 -10.68
N MET A 496 -0.98 -0.13 -9.55
CA MET A 496 -1.97 -0.59 -8.57
C MET A 496 -2.74 0.55 -7.88
N SER A 497 -2.21 1.78 -7.84
CA SER A 497 -2.96 2.92 -7.28
C SER A 497 -4.09 3.35 -8.19
N GLU A 498 -3.93 3.24 -9.51
CA GLU A 498 -5.00 3.54 -10.45
C GLU A 498 -6.09 2.46 -10.42
N GLU A 499 -5.68 1.19 -10.42
CA GLU A 499 -6.60 0.06 -10.30
C GLU A 499 -7.40 0.14 -8.98
N THR A 500 -6.75 0.55 -7.89
CA THR A 500 -7.40 0.82 -6.60
C THR A 500 -8.48 1.90 -6.70
N ALA A 501 -8.21 3.02 -7.38
CA ALA A 501 -9.19 4.09 -7.58
C ALA A 501 -10.35 3.64 -8.47
N LYS A 502 -10.06 3.01 -9.62
CA LYS A 502 -11.07 2.47 -10.53
C LYS A 502 -12.01 1.53 -9.79
N PHE A 503 -11.47 0.63 -8.98
CA PHE A 503 -12.26 -0.33 -8.22
C PHE A 503 -13.21 0.35 -7.22
N ILE A 504 -12.73 1.33 -6.44
CA ILE A 504 -13.59 2.05 -5.49
C ILE A 504 -14.68 2.85 -6.23
N LEU A 505 -14.33 3.51 -7.34
CA LEU A 505 -15.26 4.36 -8.10
C LEU A 505 -16.33 3.57 -8.84
N SER A 506 -16.02 2.34 -9.27
CA SER A 506 -16.98 1.46 -9.96
C SER A 506 -17.97 0.77 -9.01
N HIS A 507 -17.75 0.86 -7.70
CA HIS A 507 -18.54 0.18 -6.67
C HIS A 507 -19.27 1.15 -5.72
N PRO A 508 -20.17 2.04 -6.19
CA PRO A 508 -20.98 2.82 -5.29
C PRO A 508 -21.92 1.92 -4.46
N LEU A 509 -22.05 2.20 -3.17
CA LEU A 509 -23.05 1.57 -2.30
C LEU A 509 -24.45 1.76 -2.90
N LYS A 510 -25.19 0.66 -3.00
CA LYS A 510 -26.60 0.67 -3.37
C LYS A 510 -27.43 0.82 -2.11
N ARG A 511 -27.74 2.07 -1.71
CA ARG A 511 -28.70 2.32 -0.64
C ARG A 511 -30.11 2.09 -1.19
N THR A 512 -30.84 1.13 -0.62
CA THR A 512 -32.30 1.05 -0.80
C THR A 512 -32.91 2.33 -0.27
N MET A 513 -33.49 3.13 -1.16
CA MET A 513 -34.27 4.33 -0.82
C MET A 513 -35.56 3.97 -0.10
#